data_AF-A0A433UGT6-F1
#
_entry.id   AF-A0A433UGT6-F1
#
_cell.length_a   1.000
_cell.length_b   1.000
_cell.length_c   1.000
_cell.angle_alpha   90.00
_cell.angle_beta   90.00
_cell.angle_gamma   90.00
#
_symmetry.space_group_name_H-M   'P 1'
#
loop_
_entity.id
_entity.type
_entity.pdbx_description
1 polymer ?
#
loop_
_entity_poly.entity_id
_entity_poly.type
_entity_poly.pdbx_seq_one_letter_code
_entity_poly.pdbx_strand_id
1 'polypeptide(L)' 'MTETAAVIPLSTVIPMFNAISDRDWSRFKELEYEFANNFGVETWADVFNFRIMPALEPEAKTWILVQKCSKGYTVKVVE' A
#
# COMPACT_ATOMS: atom_id res chain seq x y z
N MET A 1 -18.05 3.70 -19.99
CA MET A 1 -17.27 2.92 -19.02
C MET A 1 -17.62 3.46 -17.64
N THR A 2 -18.54 2.81 -16.92
CA THR A 2 -18.81 3.14 -15.51
C THR A 2 -17.80 2.38 -14.67
N GLU A 3 -16.56 2.84 -14.72
CA GLU A 3 -15.53 2.43 -13.79
C GLU A 3 -15.93 3.01 -12.44
N THR A 4 -16.55 2.19 -11.60
CA THR A 4 -16.75 2.54 -10.21
C THR A 4 -15.36 2.60 -9.60
N ALA A 5 -14.70 3.76 -9.69
CA ALA A 5 -13.47 4.01 -8.98
C ALA A 5 -13.76 3.65 -7.52
N ALA A 6 -13.19 2.54 -7.05
CA ALA A 6 -13.50 2.02 -5.74
C ALA A 6 -13.27 3.15 -4.74
N VAL A 7 -14.33 3.59 -4.06
CA VAL A 7 -14.22 4.65 -3.05
C VAL A 7 -13.56 4.00 -1.85
N ILE A 8 -12.23 3.92 -1.88
CA ILE A 8 -11.44 3.37 -0.79
C ILE A 8 -11.56 4.32 0.40
N PRO A 9 -12.16 3.89 1.52
CA PRO A 9 -12.29 4.72 2.71
C PRO A 9 -10.92 5.12 3.25
N LEU A 10 -10.82 6.34 3.76
CA LEU A 10 -9.58 6.81 4.37
C LEU A 10 -9.16 5.95 5.57
N SER A 11 -10.13 5.44 6.33
CA SER A 11 -9.92 4.51 7.45
C SER A 11 -9.18 3.24 7.06
N THR A 12 -9.25 2.83 5.79
CA THR A 12 -8.53 1.67 5.26
C THR A 12 -7.04 1.98 5.04
N VAL A 13 -6.69 3.23 4.72
CA VAL A 13 -5.33 3.64 4.34
C VAL A 13 -4.55 4.22 5.53
N ILE A 14 -5.23 4.83 6.51
CA ILE A 14 -4.60 5.37 7.74
C ILE A 14 -3.66 4.37 8.42
N PRO A 15 -4.03 3.09 8.64
CA PRO A 15 -3.15 2.12 9.28
C PRO A 15 -1.84 1.89 8.52
N MET A 16 -1.85 2.02 7.19
CA MET A 16 -0.65 1.87 6.37
C MET A 16 0.31 3.06 6.56
N PHE A 17 -0.24 4.28 6.65
CA PHE A 17 0.58 5.46 6.99
C PHE A 17 1.24 5.31 8.35
N ASN A 18 0.51 4.82 9.35
CA ASN A 18 1.06 4.56 10.68
C ASN A 18 2.20 3.53 10.61
N ALA A 19 1.99 2.39 9.93
CA ALA A 19 3.03 1.37 9.79
C ALA A 19 4.28 1.91 9.08
N ILE A 20 4.13 2.77 8.07
CA ILE A 20 5.27 3.42 7.39
C ILE A 20 5.97 4.40 8.33
N SER A 21 5.21 5.21 9.07
CA SER A 21 5.74 6.15 10.05
C SER A 21 6.57 5.43 11.11
N ASP A 22 6.05 4.33 11.64
CA ASP A 22 6.68 3.52 12.69
C ASP A 22 7.79 2.61 12.15
N ARG A 23 8.06 2.65 10.83
CA ARG A 23 9.03 1.79 10.13
C ARG A 23 8.77 0.30 10.37
N ASP A 24 7.50 -0.07 10.58
CA ASP A 24 7.06 -1.44 10.80
C ASP A 24 6.73 -2.13 9.48
N TRP A 25 7.75 -2.75 8.90
CA TRP A 25 7.60 -3.50 7.67
C TRP A 25 6.70 -4.73 7.81
N SER A 26 6.68 -5.38 8.97
CA SER A 26 5.87 -6.58 9.17
C SER A 26 4.40 -6.21 9.12
N ARG A 27 4.02 -5.17 9.86
CA ARG A 27 2.65 -4.67 9.90
C ARG A 27 2.21 -4.11 8.55
N PHE A 28 3.09 -3.39 7.85
CA PHE A 28 2.78 -2.89 6.51
C PHE A 28 2.43 -4.02 5.54
N LYS A 29 3.17 -5.13 5.54
CA LYS A 29 2.89 -6.28 4.66
C LYS A 29 1.55 -6.94 4.94
N GLU A 30 1.18 -7.09 6.21
CA GLU A 30 -0.13 -7.62 6.59
C GLU A 30 -1.25 -6.75 6.04
N LEU A 31 -1.14 -5.44 6.22
CA LEU A 31 -2.11 -4.46 5.73
C LEU A 31 -2.18 -4.43 4.21
N GLU A 32 -1.04 -4.52 3.51
CA GLU A 32 -0.98 -4.62 2.04
C GLU A 32 -1.70 -5.87 1.54
N TYR A 33 -1.44 -7.02 2.18
CA TYR A 33 -2.07 -8.30 1.80
C TYR A 33 -3.58 -8.29 2.06
N GLU A 34 -4.00 -7.82 3.24
CA GLU A 34 -5.41 -7.66 3.58
C GLU A 34 -6.14 -6.71 2.61
N PHE A 35 -5.50 -5.60 2.27
CA PHE A 35 -6.04 -4.66 1.29
C PHE A 35 -6.21 -5.30 -0.08
N ALA A 36 -5.16 -5.96 -0.59
CA ALA A 36 -5.19 -6.59 -1.90
C ALA A 36 -6.23 -7.72 -1.98
N ASN A 37 -6.46 -8.46 -0.89
CA ASN A 37 -7.52 -9.48 -0.83
C ASN A 37 -8.93 -8.87 -0.85
N ASN A 38 -9.13 -7.71 -0.23
CA ASN A 38 -10.45 -7.08 -0.13
C ASN A 38 -10.81 -6.26 -1.38
N PHE A 39 -9.83 -5.61 -2.01
CA PHE A 39 -10.05 -4.63 -3.08
C PHE A 39 -9.35 -4.99 -4.40
N GLY A 40 -8.49 -6.00 -4.40
CA GLY A 40 -7.72 -6.40 -5.59
C GLY A 40 -6.34 -5.73 -5.69
N VAL A 41 -5.46 -6.39 -6.44
CA VAL A 41 -4.06 -5.96 -6.64
C VAL A 41 -3.96 -4.69 -7.47
N GLU A 42 -4.82 -4.55 -8.48
CA GLU A 42 -4.84 -3.36 -9.35
C GLU A 42 -5.25 -2.11 -8.56
N THR A 43 -6.30 -2.22 -7.74
CA THR A 43 -6.72 -1.12 -6.85
C THR A 43 -5.66 -0.79 -5.81
N TRP A 44 -4.91 -1.78 -5.31
CA TRP A 44 -3.77 -1.52 -4.44
C TRP A 44 -2.68 -0.70 -5.15
N ALA A 45 -2.33 -1.04 -6.39
CA ALA A 45 -1.33 -0.30 -7.15
C ALA A 45 -1.72 1.18 -7.30
N ASP A 46 -2.98 1.46 -7.60
CA ASP A 46 -3.49 2.83 -7.72
C ASP A 46 -3.45 3.58 -6.38
N VAL A 47 -3.93 2.96 -5.30
CA VAL A 47 -3.93 3.59 -3.97
C VAL A 47 -2.51 3.85 -3.50
N PHE A 48 -1.60 2.90 -3.69
CA PHE A 48 -0.20 3.06 -3.31
C PHE A 48 0.45 4.21 -4.09
N ASN A 49 0.30 4.24 -5.41
CA ASN A 49 0.95 5.23 -6.27
C ASN A 49 0.35 6.64 -6.17
N PHE A 50 -0.97 6.76 -6.06
CA PHE A 50 -1.66 8.04 -6.16
C PHE A 50 -2.18 8.60 -4.83
N ARG A 51 -2.27 7.80 -3.76
CA ARG A 51 -2.71 8.28 -2.44
C ARG A 51 -1.63 8.17 -1.38
N ILE A 52 -0.98 7.01 -1.27
CA ILE A 52 0.02 6.77 -0.23
C ILE A 52 1.31 7.50 -0.58
N MET A 53 1.93 7.15 -1.72
CA MET A 53 3.22 7.67 -2.12
C MET A 53 3.26 9.21 -2.10
N PRO A 54 2.31 9.96 -2.68
CA PRO A 54 2.40 11.42 -2.68
C PRO A 54 2.35 12.04 -1.28
N ALA A 55 1.59 11.45 -0.36
CA ALA A 55 1.37 11.96 1.00
C ALA A 55 2.55 11.71 1.96
N LEU A 56 3.53 10.88 1.59
CA LEU A 56 4.69 10.58 2.42
C LEU A 56 5.79 11.65 2.32
N GLU A 57 6.47 11.90 3.43
CA GLU A 57 7.70 12.67 3.45
C GLU A 57 8.85 11.93 2.73
N PRO A 58 9.89 12.64 2.22
CA PRO A 58 10.96 12.01 1.44
C PRO A 58 11.66 10.84 2.15
N GLU A 59 11.86 10.92 3.46
CA GLU A 59 12.47 9.86 4.26
C GLU A 59 11.59 8.60 4.29
N ALA A 60 10.29 8.77 4.54
CA ALA A 60 9.32 7.68 4.56
C ALA A 60 9.16 7.03 3.18
N LYS A 61 9.14 7.83 2.10
CA LYS A 61 9.18 7.34 0.70
C LYS A 61 10.39 6.47 0.44
N THR A 62 11.56 6.95 0.84
CA THR A 62 12.83 6.22 0.63
C THR A 62 12.80 4.90 1.36
N TRP A 63 12.37 4.91 2.64
CA TRP A 63 12.29 3.69 3.43
C TRP A 63 11.37 2.65 2.80
N ILE A 64 10.14 3.01 2.43
CA ILE A 64 9.17 2.04 1.89
C ILE A 64 9.62 1.47 0.53
N LEU A 65 10.23 2.29 -0.32
CA LEU A 65 10.79 1.85 -1.60
C LEU A 65 11.96 0.88 -1.39
N VAL A 66 12.88 1.18 -0.45
CA VAL A 66 13.98 0.26 -0.12
C VAL A 66 13.45 -1.07 0.41
N GLN A 67 12.44 -1.07 1.28
CA GLN A 67 11.85 -2.32 1.76
C GLN A 67 11.24 -3.14 0.61
N LYS A 68 10.42 -2.52 -0.25
CA LYS A 68 9.79 -3.18 -1.41
C LYS A 68 10.82 -3.72 -2.42
N CYS A 69 11.86 -2.97 -2.73
CA CYS A 69 12.91 -3.40 -3.66
C CYS A 69 13.82 -4.49 -3.08
N SER A 70 14.13 -4.44 -1.77
CA SER A 70 15.11 -5.36 -1.16
C SER A 70 14.48 -6.66 -0.67
N LYS A 71 13.21 -6.63 -0.26
CA LYS A 71 12.50 -7.78 0.34
C LYS A 71 11.43 -8.39 -0.58
N GLY A 72 11.27 -7.83 -1.78
CA GLY A 72 10.32 -8.27 -2.81
C GLY A 72 8.92 -7.68 -2.64
N TYR A 73 8.12 -7.78 -3.71
CA TYR A 73 6.69 -7.43 -3.69
C TYR A 73 5.90 -8.52 -2.97
N THR A 74 5.08 -8.12 -1.99
CA THR A 74 4.30 -9.06 -1.17
C THR A 74 3.11 -9.65 -1.92
N VAL A 75 2.60 -8.93 -2.93
CA VAL A 75 1.44 -9.36 -3.71
C VAL A 75 1.92 -10.28 -4.83
N LYS A 76 2.00 -11.58 -4.54
CA LYS A 76 2.14 -12.60 -5.60
C LYS A 76 0.81 -12.65 -6.35
N VAL A 77 0.85 -12.38 -7.66
CA VAL A 77 -0.16 -12.86 -8.59
C VAL A 77 -0.10 -14.39 -8.50
N VAL A 78 -1.13 -15.00 -7.92
CA VAL A 78 -1.31 -16.44 -7.98
C VAL A 78 -1.99 -16.70 -9.32
N GLU A 79 -1.22 -17.13 -10.32
CA GLU A 79 -1.74 -17.92 -11.44
C GLU A 79 -1.92 -19.38 -11.00
#